data_AF-A0A1V1P8Q3-F1
#
_entry.id   AF-A0A1V1P8Q3-F1
#
_cell.length_a   1.000
_cell.length_b   1.000
_cell.length_c   1.000
_cell.angle_alpha   90.00
_cell.angle_beta   90.00
_cell.angle_gamma   90.00
#
_symmetry.space_group_name_H-M   'P 1'
#
loop_
_entity.id
_entity.type
_entity.pdbx_description
1 polymer ?
#
loop_
_entity_poly.entity_id
_entity_poly.type
_entity_poly.pdbx_seq_one_letter_code
_entity_poly.pdbx_strand_id
1 'polypeptide(L)'
;MWHLIIIFFDHRFNVKLLNNHYLKTGVIMNNISLRIKMTFIILLSFLVIICILLLGIEALQSMNNRLNKIVNVTAEKIKLGARINQNLLEIIRSEKNIILARDISEIDQFDAFIAKTRKVMQDRRAKLRELVNHDGKVLLDEFAMTWDRFLEVHHEVKKLARTAKEHNSQDLDAKIIQLSSVKGRELADKAKSLITSIVNLNDQALEIDKKDSDMNFTFKRNVMILVGMAGIGFIVLFGFLLIQSIIRVLKELFSGLNTFSNNEMQETSVTFKHILNNLRDGSKQVTQTSSQMSQASSSIAEGSQEQAASIEETSASLEEISSMIKLNAENSVKADQLMKKSNITMNNLAESMKKMNQASEETGKIIKTIDEISFQTNLLALNAAVEAARAGEAGSGFAVVADEVRSLAMRAANAAQNTSNLIESIIHRVKEGSKHVGETNRSFNEVTKLVGEIATASDEQARGIEQLNIAMSEMDSVVQQNASVSEEAAASSEELNVQAEKLMSIVNKLSKITVG
;
A
#
# COMPACT_ATOMS: atom_id res chain seq x y z
N MET A 1 38.83 35.21 38.33
CA MET A 1 39.92 35.83 37.55
C MET A 1 39.72 37.35 37.57
N TRP A 2 39.95 37.94 38.74
CA TRP A 2 39.55 39.31 39.13
C TRP A 2 40.80 40.21 39.32
N HIS A 3 41.82 40.04 38.47
CA HIS A 3 43.09 40.77 38.58
C HIS A 3 43.52 41.53 37.31
N LEU A 4 42.61 41.76 36.37
CA LEU A 4 42.92 42.42 35.08
C LEU A 4 42.18 43.76 34.84
N ILE A 5 41.63 44.38 35.89
CA ILE A 5 40.89 45.66 35.79
C ILE A 5 41.56 46.81 36.58
N ILE A 6 42.80 46.65 37.05
CA ILE A 6 43.55 47.74 37.74
C ILE A 6 44.88 48.03 37.02
N ILE A 7 44.83 48.27 35.72
CA ILE A 7 45.92 48.92 34.96
C ILE A 7 45.29 49.87 33.93
N PHE A 8 44.45 50.80 34.38
CA PHE A 8 43.90 51.86 33.54
C PHE A 8 44.18 53.28 34.06
N PHE A 9 44.92 53.41 35.17
CA PHE A 9 45.36 54.69 35.72
C PHE A 9 46.78 54.56 36.25
N ASP A 10 47.78 54.51 35.35
CA ASP A 10 49.08 55.08 35.70
C ASP A 10 49.71 55.74 34.48
N HIS A 11 49.94 57.04 34.64
CA HIS A 11 50.37 57.97 33.63
C HIS A 11 51.88 58.12 33.77
N ARG A 12 52.65 57.12 33.29
CA ARG A 12 54.10 57.19 32.96
C ARG A 12 54.67 55.80 32.65
N PHE A 13 54.42 55.27 31.44
CA PHE A 13 55.25 54.17 30.92
C PHE A 13 55.50 54.32 29.41
N ASN A 14 56.62 54.98 29.11
CA ASN A 14 57.50 54.83 27.94
C ASN A 14 56.90 54.52 26.55
N VAL A 15 56.37 55.55 25.88
CA VAL A 15 55.93 55.58 24.48
C VAL A 15 57.05 55.29 23.45
N LYS A 16 58.33 55.27 23.86
CA LYS A 16 59.47 55.04 22.94
C LYS A 16 59.71 53.58 22.53
N LEU A 17 59.21 52.59 23.26
CA LEU A 17 59.45 51.17 22.94
C LEU A 17 58.36 50.55 22.05
N LEU A 18 57.10 51.00 22.14
CA LEU A 18 56.06 50.57 21.19
C LEU A 18 56.22 51.19 19.80
N ASN A 19 56.74 52.42 19.69
CA ASN A 19 56.83 53.09 18.39
C ASN A 19 57.86 52.41 17.44
N ASN A 20 58.89 51.75 17.98
CA ASN A 20 59.96 51.15 17.18
C ASN A 20 59.55 49.83 16.50
N HIS A 21 58.52 49.13 17.01
CA HIS A 21 58.00 47.90 16.39
C HIS A 21 56.93 48.17 15.31
N TYR A 22 56.08 49.19 15.48
CA TYR A 22 55.11 49.61 14.46
C TYR A 22 55.77 50.30 13.25
N LEU A 23 56.87 51.03 13.45
CA LEU A 23 57.66 51.59 12.36
C LEU A 23 58.38 50.50 11.54
N LYS A 24 58.81 49.39 12.15
CA LYS A 24 59.46 48.29 11.41
C LYS A 24 58.49 47.50 10.53
N THR A 25 57.26 47.25 10.96
CA THR A 25 56.25 46.54 10.13
C THR A 25 55.69 47.41 9.00
N GLY A 26 55.50 48.72 9.25
CA GLY A 26 55.09 49.67 8.21
C GLY A 26 56.15 49.89 7.12
N VAL A 27 57.44 49.82 7.46
CA VAL A 27 58.56 49.99 6.52
C VAL A 27 58.75 48.74 5.63
N ILE A 28 58.55 47.53 6.15
CA ILE A 28 58.64 46.29 5.35
C ILE A 28 57.52 46.23 4.32
N MET A 29 56.31 46.66 4.68
CA MET A 29 55.16 46.65 3.77
C MET A 29 55.22 47.74 2.69
N ASN A 30 55.98 48.82 2.90
CA ASN A 30 56.12 49.91 1.93
C ASN A 30 57.01 49.57 0.72
N ASN A 31 57.92 48.59 0.85
CA ASN A 31 58.83 48.18 -0.22
C ASN A 31 58.30 47.01 -1.08
N ILE A 32 57.11 46.50 -0.78
CA ILE A 32 56.47 45.41 -1.55
C ILE A 32 55.62 46.02 -2.68
N SER A 33 55.83 45.55 -3.91
CA SER A 33 55.07 46.02 -5.08
C SER A 33 53.58 45.76 -4.94
N LEU A 34 52.74 46.65 -5.50
CA LEU A 34 51.28 46.56 -5.44
C LEU A 34 50.75 45.20 -5.94
N ARG A 35 51.42 44.63 -6.96
CA ARG A 35 51.10 43.31 -7.52
C ARG A 35 51.23 42.18 -6.48
N ILE A 36 52.30 42.17 -5.68
CA ILE A 36 52.53 41.13 -4.67
C ILE A 36 51.48 41.23 -3.55
N LYS A 37 51.05 42.44 -3.18
CA LYS A 37 49.99 42.64 -2.17
C LYS A 37 48.63 42.15 -2.67
N MET A 38 48.29 42.46 -3.92
CA MET A 38 47.05 42.01 -4.56
C MET A 38 47.00 40.49 -4.69
N THR A 39 48.08 39.86 -5.17
CA THR A 39 48.14 38.40 -5.29
C THR A 39 48.05 37.71 -3.94
N PHE A 40 48.68 38.27 -2.90
CA PHE A 40 48.59 37.73 -1.54
C PHE A 40 47.16 37.76 -0.98
N ILE A 41 46.44 38.88 -1.13
CA ILE A 41 45.06 39.01 -0.63
C ILE A 41 44.10 38.09 -1.40
N ILE A 42 44.24 38.02 -2.73
CA ILE A 42 43.43 37.12 -3.56
C ILE A 42 43.69 35.66 -3.14
N LEU A 43 44.96 35.25 -3.06
CA LEU A 43 45.32 33.87 -2.71
C LEU A 43 44.86 33.49 -1.30
N LEU A 44 44.97 34.40 -0.34
CA LEU A 44 44.46 34.20 1.01
C LEU A 44 42.92 34.17 1.06
N SER A 45 42.23 35.01 0.29
CA SER A 45 40.75 34.96 0.23
C SER A 45 40.26 33.65 -0.38
N PHE A 46 40.95 33.15 -1.42
CA PHE A 46 40.69 31.83 -1.97
C PHE A 46 40.98 30.74 -0.93
N LEU A 47 42.06 30.85 -0.16
CA LEU A 47 42.39 29.88 0.90
C LEU A 47 41.29 29.81 1.97
N VAL A 48 40.76 30.95 2.41
CA VAL A 48 39.67 31.02 3.40
C VAL A 48 38.38 30.43 2.82
N ILE A 49 38.04 30.76 1.57
CA ILE A 49 36.86 30.19 0.90
C ILE A 49 37.00 28.68 0.75
N ILE A 50 38.17 28.20 0.31
CA ILE A 50 38.47 26.76 0.19
C ILE A 50 38.37 26.08 1.56
N CYS A 51 38.88 26.70 2.62
CA CYS A 51 38.80 26.14 3.97
C CYS A 51 37.34 26.03 4.47
N ILE A 52 36.53 27.06 4.23
CA ILE A 52 35.09 27.04 4.55
C ILE A 52 34.36 25.99 3.71
N LEU A 53 34.64 25.89 2.41
CA LEU A 53 34.06 24.89 1.52
C LEU A 53 34.41 23.46 1.95
N LEU A 54 35.68 23.19 2.30
CA LEU A 54 36.11 21.88 2.78
C LEU A 54 35.43 21.50 4.09
N LEU A 55 35.36 22.42 5.06
CA LEU A 55 34.64 22.19 6.32
C LEU A 55 33.13 21.97 6.10
N GLY A 56 32.54 22.69 5.15
CA GLY A 56 31.13 22.54 4.77
C GLY A 56 30.86 21.19 4.11
N ILE A 57 31.71 20.76 3.18
CA ILE A 57 31.61 19.46 2.50
C ILE A 57 31.78 18.32 3.52
N GLU A 58 32.75 18.40 4.43
CA GLU A 58 32.93 17.40 5.49
C GLU A 58 31.70 17.29 6.40
N ALA A 59 31.09 18.43 6.77
CA ALA A 59 29.89 18.46 7.59
C ALA A 59 28.69 17.82 6.85
N LEU A 60 28.50 18.15 5.57
CA LEU A 60 27.47 17.57 4.71
C LEU A 60 27.69 16.07 4.49
N GLN A 61 28.94 15.62 4.28
CA GLN A 61 29.27 14.21 4.10
C GLN A 61 29.05 13.41 5.38
N SER A 62 29.44 13.94 6.54
CA SER A 62 29.14 13.33 7.84
C SER A 62 27.63 13.22 8.07
N MET A 63 26.87 14.26 7.71
CA MET A 63 25.41 14.26 7.80
C MET A 63 24.80 13.22 6.86
N ASN A 64 25.25 13.14 5.62
CA ASN A 64 24.79 12.17 4.63
C ASN A 64 25.10 10.71 5.06
N ASN A 65 26.29 10.45 5.59
CA ASN A 65 26.67 9.13 6.10
C ASN A 65 25.79 8.71 7.30
N ARG A 66 25.45 9.65 8.19
CA ARG A 66 24.54 9.39 9.32
C ARG A 66 23.09 9.21 8.87
N LEU A 67 22.60 10.02 7.93
CA LEU A 67 21.29 9.84 7.30
C LEU A 67 21.17 8.45 6.66
N ASN A 68 22.18 8.02 5.91
CA ASN A 68 22.22 6.66 5.36
C ASN A 68 22.20 5.57 6.43
N LYS A 69 22.87 5.77 7.58
CA LYS A 69 22.86 4.82 8.69
C LYS A 69 21.48 4.75 9.36
N ILE A 70 20.82 5.89 9.57
CA ILE A 70 19.48 5.99 10.17
C ILE A 70 18.41 5.43 9.23
N VAL A 71 18.44 5.85 7.96
CA VAL A 71 17.43 5.44 6.97
C VAL A 71 17.60 3.96 6.60
N ASN A 72 18.81 3.48 6.31
CA ASN A 72 18.96 2.13 5.76
C ASN A 72 19.10 1.05 6.83
N VAL A 73 19.86 1.29 7.91
CA VAL A 73 20.12 0.24 8.91
C VAL A 73 19.02 0.20 9.97
N THR A 74 18.59 1.37 10.44
CA THR A 74 17.58 1.47 11.49
C THR A 74 16.17 1.17 10.96
N ALA A 75 15.78 1.70 9.80
CA ALA A 75 14.46 1.36 9.23
C ALA A 75 14.36 -0.13 8.86
N GLU A 76 15.42 -0.73 8.32
CA GLU A 76 15.40 -2.15 7.96
C GLU A 76 15.31 -3.06 9.21
N LYS A 77 15.95 -2.70 10.34
CA LYS A 77 15.76 -3.38 11.64
C LYS A 77 14.31 -3.31 12.12
N ILE A 78 13.71 -2.12 12.12
CA ILE A 78 12.32 -1.89 12.57
C ILE A 78 11.36 -2.70 11.68
N LYS A 79 11.54 -2.62 10.37
CA LYS A 79 10.76 -3.35 9.37
C LYS A 79 10.88 -4.86 9.56
N LEU A 80 12.09 -5.41 9.73
CA LEU A 80 12.29 -6.83 9.97
C LEU A 80 11.65 -7.28 11.29
N GLY A 81 11.82 -6.50 12.37
CA GLY A 81 11.18 -6.78 13.67
C GLY A 81 9.65 -6.81 13.58
N ALA A 82 9.05 -5.80 12.94
CA ALA A 82 7.60 -5.75 12.72
C ALA A 82 7.10 -6.93 11.88
N ARG A 83 7.84 -7.29 10.82
CA ARG A 83 7.52 -8.41 9.93
C ARG A 83 7.66 -9.78 10.61
N ILE A 84 8.61 -9.94 11.54
CA ILE A 84 8.72 -11.13 12.38
C ILE A 84 7.51 -11.22 13.33
N ASN A 85 7.13 -10.13 13.99
CA ASN A 85 5.94 -10.09 14.84
C ASN A 85 4.66 -10.40 14.05
N GLN A 86 4.53 -9.90 12.82
CA GLN A 86 3.43 -10.26 11.93
C GLN A 86 3.39 -11.76 11.63
N ASN A 87 4.53 -12.37 11.27
CA ASN A 87 4.59 -13.81 11.01
C ASN A 87 4.27 -14.65 12.25
N LEU A 88 4.71 -14.21 13.43
CA LEU A 88 4.37 -14.86 14.70
C LEU A 88 2.85 -14.88 14.91
N LEU A 89 2.17 -13.76 14.68
CA LEU A 89 0.70 -13.67 14.78
C LEU A 89 -0.01 -14.52 13.71
N GLU A 90 0.50 -14.56 12.48
CA GLU A 90 -0.02 -15.42 11.41
C GLU A 90 0.05 -16.90 11.81
N ILE A 91 1.18 -17.34 12.36
CA ILE A 91 1.36 -18.73 12.82
C ILE A 91 0.41 -19.06 13.97
N ILE A 92 0.29 -18.17 14.96
CA ILE A 92 -0.64 -18.36 16.10
C ILE A 92 -2.09 -18.44 15.60
N ARG A 93 -2.49 -17.58 14.66
CA ARG A 93 -3.83 -17.60 14.09
C ARG A 93 -4.10 -18.89 13.33
N SER A 94 -3.14 -19.33 12.51
CA SER A 94 -3.26 -20.60 11.78
C SER A 94 -3.30 -21.81 12.71
N GLU A 95 -2.61 -21.79 13.86
CA GLU A 95 -2.79 -22.81 14.90
C GLU A 95 -4.22 -22.81 15.45
N LYS A 96 -4.82 -21.64 15.71
CA LYS A 96 -6.24 -21.59 16.12
C LYS A 96 -7.17 -22.14 15.04
N ASN A 97 -6.85 -21.92 13.77
CA ASN A 97 -7.60 -22.51 12.66
C ASN A 97 -7.43 -24.04 12.57
N ILE A 98 -6.27 -24.60 12.94
CA ILE A 98 -6.09 -26.06 13.08
C ILE A 98 -7.02 -26.64 14.14
N ILE A 99 -7.20 -25.94 15.27
CA ILE A 99 -8.11 -26.37 16.34
C ILE A 99 -9.58 -26.33 15.85
N LEU A 100 -9.93 -25.31 15.05
CA LEU A 100 -11.28 -25.11 14.52
C LEU A 100 -11.57 -25.85 13.20
N ALA A 101 -10.58 -26.55 12.64
CA ALA A 101 -10.69 -27.20 11.35
C ALA A 101 -11.81 -28.26 11.33
N ARG A 102 -12.47 -28.39 10.19
CA ARG A 102 -13.60 -29.32 9.99
C ARG A 102 -13.13 -30.75 9.80
N ASP A 103 -12.02 -30.93 9.10
CA ASP A 103 -11.45 -32.22 8.74
C ASP A 103 -9.91 -32.19 8.73
N ILE A 104 -9.31 -33.36 8.50
CA ILE A 104 -7.84 -33.53 8.49
C ILE A 104 -7.19 -32.78 7.31
N SER A 105 -7.90 -32.63 6.18
CA SER A 105 -7.40 -31.92 5.02
C SER A 105 -7.24 -30.42 5.32
N GLU A 106 -8.20 -29.80 6.01
CA GLU A 106 -8.07 -28.42 6.50
C GLU A 106 -6.89 -28.26 7.49
N ILE A 107 -6.68 -29.24 8.37
CA ILE A 107 -5.51 -29.25 9.28
C ILE A 107 -4.20 -29.24 8.48
N ASP A 108 -4.08 -30.07 7.44
CA ASP A 108 -2.89 -30.15 6.59
C ASP A 108 -2.62 -28.86 5.82
N GLN A 109 -3.68 -28.19 5.34
CA GLN A 109 -3.54 -26.90 4.66
C GLN A 109 -2.98 -25.82 5.60
N PHE A 110 -3.51 -25.73 6.83
CA PHE A 110 -3.00 -24.77 7.80
C PHE A 110 -1.58 -25.12 8.29
N ASP A 111 -1.24 -26.40 8.46
CA ASP A 111 0.11 -26.84 8.83
C ASP A 111 1.13 -26.49 7.73
N ALA A 112 0.77 -26.68 6.45
CA ALA A 112 1.60 -26.29 5.32
C ALA A 112 1.83 -24.76 5.28
N PHE A 113 0.79 -23.96 5.55
CA PHE A 113 0.92 -22.51 5.66
C PHE A 113 1.84 -22.09 6.81
N ILE A 114 1.73 -22.74 7.97
CA ILE A 114 2.60 -22.49 9.13
C ILE A 114 4.05 -22.83 8.79
N ALA A 115 4.31 -23.98 8.15
CA ALA A 115 5.65 -24.38 7.74
C ALA A 115 6.31 -23.36 6.78
N LYS A 116 5.55 -22.87 5.80
CA LYS A 116 6.00 -21.82 4.86
C LYS A 116 6.32 -20.51 5.61
N THR A 117 5.41 -20.06 6.46
CA THR A 117 5.55 -18.81 7.22
C THR A 117 6.72 -18.88 8.20
N ARG A 118 6.93 -20.04 8.84
CA ARG A 118 8.07 -20.30 9.72
C ARG A 118 9.40 -20.15 8.98
N LYS A 119 9.52 -20.67 7.75
CA LYS A 119 10.73 -20.53 6.94
C LYS A 119 11.03 -19.07 6.62
N VAL A 120 10.02 -18.32 6.20
CA VAL A 120 10.14 -16.86 5.94
C VAL A 120 10.58 -16.11 7.20
N MET A 121 10.01 -16.47 8.37
CA MET A 121 10.38 -15.85 9.64
C MET A 121 11.82 -16.17 10.05
N GLN A 122 12.30 -17.39 9.79
CA GLN A 122 13.70 -17.76 10.02
C GLN A 122 14.67 -16.94 9.16
N ASP A 123 14.36 -16.77 7.87
CA ASP A 123 15.17 -15.95 6.96
C ASP A 123 15.22 -14.48 7.41
N ARG A 124 14.07 -13.93 7.83
CA ARG A 124 13.99 -12.56 8.39
C ARG A 124 14.78 -12.42 9.68
N ARG A 125 14.74 -13.43 10.55
CA ARG A 125 15.52 -13.45 11.79
C ARG A 125 17.03 -13.49 11.52
N ALA A 126 17.46 -14.28 10.54
CA ALA A 126 18.86 -14.35 10.14
C ALA A 126 19.37 -12.98 9.64
N LYS A 127 18.60 -12.32 8.77
CA LYS A 127 18.89 -10.95 8.33
C LYS A 127 18.92 -9.95 9.49
N LEU A 128 17.94 -10.03 10.40
CA LEU A 128 17.91 -9.15 11.57
C LEU A 128 19.14 -9.36 12.47
N ARG A 129 19.63 -10.60 12.60
CA ARG A 129 20.84 -10.93 13.38
C ARG A 129 22.09 -10.23 12.86
N GLU A 130 22.19 -10.00 11.55
CA GLU A 130 23.33 -9.28 10.94
C GLU A 130 23.31 -7.79 11.26
N LEU A 131 22.12 -7.22 11.51
CA LEU A 131 21.93 -5.79 11.71
C LEU A 131 21.94 -5.35 13.18
N VAL A 132 21.65 -6.26 14.11
CA VAL A 132 21.61 -5.95 15.55
C VAL A 132 22.98 -5.99 16.22
N ASN A 133 23.14 -5.20 17.28
CA ASN A 133 24.32 -5.17 18.13
C ASN A 133 24.39 -6.41 19.05
N HIS A 134 25.39 -6.45 19.95
CA HIS A 134 25.57 -7.57 20.88
C HIS A 134 24.31 -7.87 21.71
N ASP A 135 23.72 -6.85 22.33
CA ASP A 135 22.51 -7.00 23.17
C ASP A 135 21.31 -7.51 22.36
N GLY A 136 21.13 -7.00 21.13
CA GLY A 136 20.10 -7.50 20.23
C GLY A 136 20.32 -8.95 19.79
N LYS A 137 21.58 -9.42 19.66
CA LYS A 137 21.87 -10.84 19.40
C LYS A 137 21.48 -11.73 20.58
N VAL A 138 21.74 -11.28 21.81
CA VAL A 138 21.32 -11.99 23.03
C VAL A 138 19.80 -12.14 23.07
N LEU A 139 19.06 -11.07 22.79
CA LEU A 139 17.59 -11.12 22.72
C LEU A 139 17.07 -12.01 21.59
N LEU A 140 17.74 -12.04 20.44
CA LEU A 140 17.39 -12.95 19.34
C LEU A 140 17.63 -14.41 19.68
N ASP A 141 18.65 -14.70 20.49
CA ASP A 141 18.95 -16.06 20.97
C ASP A 141 17.89 -16.50 21.99
N GLU A 142 17.49 -15.62 22.92
CA GLU A 142 16.38 -15.90 23.83
C GLU A 142 15.04 -16.06 23.08
N PHE A 143 14.81 -15.25 22.04
CA PHE A 143 13.65 -15.40 21.16
C PHE A 143 13.66 -16.77 20.47
N ALA A 144 14.81 -17.21 19.96
CA ALA A 144 14.94 -18.52 19.31
C ALA A 144 14.58 -19.66 20.26
N MET A 145 15.11 -19.63 21.49
CA MET A 145 14.81 -20.64 22.51
C MET A 145 13.32 -20.63 22.90
N THR A 146 12.73 -19.45 23.06
CA THR A 146 11.30 -19.31 23.38
C THR A 146 10.42 -19.81 22.23
N TRP A 147 10.81 -19.51 20.99
CA TRP A 147 10.12 -19.92 19.78
C TRP A 147 10.17 -21.43 19.58
N ASP A 148 11.31 -22.08 19.84
CA ASP A 148 11.43 -23.53 19.73
C ASP A 148 10.52 -24.23 20.75
N ARG A 149 10.44 -23.72 21.99
CA ARG A 149 9.47 -24.20 23.00
C ARG A 149 8.02 -23.98 22.59
N PHE A 150 7.71 -22.86 21.92
CA PHE A 150 6.38 -22.62 21.36
C PHE A 150 6.03 -23.67 20.29
N LEU A 151 6.98 -23.99 19.41
CA LEU A 151 6.79 -24.97 18.35
C LEU A 151 6.58 -26.40 18.88
N GLU A 152 7.18 -26.75 20.01
CA GLU A 152 6.88 -28.01 20.70
C GLU A 152 5.41 -28.07 21.14
N VAL A 153 4.91 -26.98 21.75
CA VAL A 153 3.49 -26.89 22.13
C VAL A 153 2.59 -26.96 20.90
N HIS A 154 2.95 -26.25 19.83
CA HIS A 154 2.24 -26.28 18.56
C HIS A 154 2.14 -27.69 17.97
N HIS A 155 3.24 -28.43 18.00
CA HIS A 155 3.29 -29.80 17.50
C HIS A 155 2.34 -30.71 18.30
N GLU A 156 2.31 -30.59 19.63
CA GLU A 156 1.39 -31.32 20.48
C GLU A 156 -0.08 -30.93 20.25
N VAL A 157 -0.36 -29.63 20.06
CA VAL A 157 -1.70 -29.13 19.71
C VAL A 157 -2.18 -29.72 18.40
N LYS A 158 -1.33 -29.73 17.36
CA LYS A 158 -1.66 -30.33 16.06
C LYS A 158 -1.92 -31.83 16.19
N LYS A 159 -1.07 -32.56 16.91
CA LYS A 159 -1.22 -34.00 17.13
C LYS A 159 -2.56 -34.32 17.78
N LEU A 160 -2.90 -33.60 18.86
CA LEU A 160 -4.16 -33.78 19.56
C LEU A 160 -5.36 -33.39 18.68
N ALA A 161 -5.27 -32.30 17.92
CA ALA A 161 -6.33 -31.87 17.00
C ALA A 161 -6.61 -32.92 15.91
N ARG A 162 -5.56 -33.52 15.32
CA ARG A 162 -5.73 -34.63 14.37
C ARG A 162 -6.39 -35.84 15.01
N THR A 163 -5.90 -36.29 16.17
CA THR A 163 -6.47 -37.44 16.89
C THR A 163 -7.93 -37.22 17.26
N ALA A 164 -8.31 -35.99 17.68
CA ALA A 164 -9.68 -35.62 17.99
C ALA A 164 -10.61 -35.75 16.77
N LYS A 165 -10.14 -35.35 15.57
CA LYS A 165 -10.89 -35.50 14.32
C LYS A 165 -10.97 -36.94 13.85
N GLU A 166 -9.90 -37.71 13.98
CA GLU A 166 -9.87 -39.13 13.58
C GLU A 166 -10.80 -40.01 14.44
N HIS A 167 -10.89 -39.75 15.74
CA HIS A 167 -11.64 -40.58 16.69
C HIS A 167 -12.96 -39.95 17.17
N ASN A 168 -13.33 -38.80 16.61
CA ASN A 168 -14.51 -38.00 16.98
C ASN A 168 -14.61 -37.76 18.51
N SER A 169 -13.47 -37.51 19.15
CA SER A 169 -13.34 -37.44 20.61
C SER A 169 -13.37 -35.98 21.10
N GLN A 170 -14.44 -35.62 21.80
CA GLN A 170 -14.62 -34.29 22.39
C GLN A 170 -13.78 -34.06 23.66
N ASP A 171 -13.32 -35.13 24.32
CA ASP A 171 -12.52 -35.04 25.56
C ASP A 171 -11.14 -34.41 25.33
N LEU A 172 -10.64 -34.43 24.09
CA LEU A 172 -9.35 -33.86 23.72
C LEU A 172 -9.39 -32.34 23.55
N ASP A 173 -10.58 -31.75 23.33
CA ASP A 173 -10.74 -30.32 23.08
C ASP A 173 -10.33 -29.47 24.28
N ALA A 174 -10.65 -29.91 25.50
CA ALA A 174 -10.24 -29.22 26.73
C ALA A 174 -8.71 -29.17 26.87
N LYS A 175 -8.02 -30.26 26.53
CA LYS A 175 -6.55 -30.35 26.60
C LYS A 175 -5.88 -29.51 25.52
N ILE A 176 -6.45 -29.50 24.30
CA ILE A 176 -6.00 -28.66 23.18
C ILE A 176 -6.11 -27.18 23.55
N ILE A 177 -7.26 -26.77 24.09
CA ILE A 177 -7.50 -25.38 24.50
C ILE A 177 -6.53 -24.98 25.62
N GLN A 178 -6.29 -25.84 26.61
CA GLN A 178 -5.35 -25.56 27.70
C GLN A 178 -3.92 -25.38 27.18
N LEU A 179 -3.43 -26.29 26.32
CA LEU A 179 -2.09 -26.21 25.74
C LEU A 179 -1.90 -24.96 24.90
N SER A 180 -2.82 -24.69 23.98
CA SER A 180 -2.71 -23.58 23.03
C SER A 180 -3.00 -22.21 23.66
N SER A 181 -3.99 -22.12 24.56
CA SER A 181 -4.49 -20.84 25.09
C SER A 181 -3.77 -20.37 26.35
N VAL A 182 -3.10 -21.28 27.07
CA VAL A 182 -2.30 -20.95 28.26
C VAL A 182 -0.81 -21.00 27.91
N LYS A 183 -0.26 -22.21 27.75
CA LYS A 183 1.19 -22.40 27.56
C LYS A 183 1.67 -21.83 26.22
N GLY A 184 0.92 -22.07 25.14
CA GLY A 184 1.22 -21.54 23.81
C GLY A 184 1.15 -20.01 23.78
N ARG A 185 0.11 -19.41 24.39
CA ARG A 185 -0.04 -17.95 24.48
C ARG A 185 1.08 -17.30 25.30
N GLU A 186 1.44 -17.85 26.45
CA GLU A 186 2.53 -17.32 27.29
C GLU A 186 3.86 -17.27 26.52
N LEU A 187 4.21 -18.35 25.82
CA LEU A 187 5.44 -18.42 25.00
C LEU A 187 5.37 -17.47 23.80
N ALA A 188 4.21 -17.34 23.16
CA ALA A 188 3.99 -16.40 22.07
C ALA A 188 4.13 -14.94 22.52
N ASP A 189 3.54 -14.57 23.65
CA ASP A 189 3.62 -13.22 24.22
C ASP A 189 5.05 -12.89 24.63
N LYS A 190 5.76 -13.85 25.25
CA LYS A 190 7.18 -13.70 25.54
C LYS A 190 8.00 -13.50 24.27
N ALA A 191 7.80 -14.32 23.25
CA ALA A 191 8.50 -14.22 21.96
C ALA A 191 8.25 -12.86 21.29
N LYS A 192 7.00 -12.38 21.28
CA LYS A 192 6.64 -11.03 20.80
C LYS A 192 7.37 -9.94 21.57
N SER A 193 7.38 -10.03 22.91
CA SER A 193 8.03 -9.03 23.77
C SER A 193 9.53 -8.91 23.52
N LEU A 194 10.21 -10.02 23.21
CA LEU A 194 11.65 -10.04 22.91
C LEU A 194 11.95 -9.31 21.59
N ILE A 195 11.15 -9.55 20.54
CA ILE A 195 11.28 -8.83 19.26
C ILE A 195 10.95 -7.34 19.44
N THR A 196 9.91 -7.01 20.21
CA THR A 196 9.60 -5.61 20.54
C THR A 196 10.74 -4.94 21.32
N SER A 197 11.39 -5.65 22.24
CA SER A 197 12.55 -5.12 22.99
C SER A 197 13.74 -4.84 22.07
N ILE A 198 13.97 -5.68 21.05
CA ILE A 198 15.00 -5.43 20.02
C ILE A 198 14.70 -4.16 19.22
N VAL A 199 13.43 -3.93 18.87
CA VAL A 199 13.01 -2.70 18.19
C VAL A 199 13.19 -1.48 19.10
N ASN A 200 12.81 -1.57 20.37
CA ASN A 200 12.90 -0.46 21.33
C ASN A 200 14.35 -0.10 21.73
N LEU A 201 15.28 -1.08 21.77
CA LEU A 201 16.72 -0.80 21.95
C LEU A 201 17.27 0.11 20.84
N ASN A 202 16.63 0.11 19.67
CA ASN A 202 17.00 0.96 18.56
C ASN A 202 16.55 2.42 18.76
N ASP A 203 15.44 2.66 19.45
CA ASP A 203 14.92 4.01 19.72
C ASP A 203 15.82 4.79 20.68
N GLN A 204 16.35 4.12 21.72
CA GLN A 204 17.32 4.74 22.63
C GLN A 204 18.65 5.06 21.94
N ALA A 205 19.12 4.20 21.03
CA ALA A 205 20.30 4.47 20.24
C ALA A 205 20.10 5.65 19.28
N LEU A 206 18.90 5.81 18.70
CA LEU A 206 18.54 6.96 17.86
C LEU A 206 18.55 8.28 18.63
N GLU A 207 18.09 8.32 19.88
CA GLU A 207 18.15 9.54 20.69
C GLU A 207 19.58 9.96 21.04
N ILE A 208 20.46 8.99 21.34
CA ILE A 208 21.88 9.24 21.60
C ILE A 208 22.58 9.76 20.33
N ASP A 209 22.32 9.13 19.18
CA ASP A 209 22.89 9.53 17.89
C ASP A 209 22.38 10.91 17.44
N LYS A 210 21.12 11.25 17.74
CA LYS A 210 20.55 12.59 17.48
C LYS A 210 21.25 13.66 18.30
N LYS A 211 21.45 13.43 19.61
CA LYS A 211 22.11 14.39 20.50
C LYS A 211 23.57 14.63 20.11
N ASP A 212 24.29 13.57 19.74
CA ASP A 212 25.67 13.69 19.25
C ASP A 212 25.74 14.40 17.88
N SER A 213 24.73 14.20 17.02
CA SER A 213 24.61 14.91 15.74
C SER A 213 24.37 16.41 15.94
N ASP A 214 23.48 16.80 16.85
CA ASP A 214 23.18 18.20 17.15
C ASP A 214 24.41 18.93 17.72
N MET A 215 25.19 18.25 18.58
CA MET A 215 26.45 18.78 19.12
C MET A 215 27.51 18.97 18.03
N ASN A 216 27.72 17.97 17.17
CA ASN A 216 28.71 18.04 16.09
C ASN A 216 28.34 19.08 15.03
N PHE A 217 27.06 19.19 14.66
CA PHE A 217 26.56 20.22 13.76
C PHE A 217 26.78 21.62 14.34
N THR A 218 26.41 21.82 15.61
CA THR A 218 26.59 23.10 16.30
C THR A 218 28.07 23.48 16.40
N PHE A 219 28.94 22.53 16.72
CA PHE A 219 30.38 22.74 16.80
C PHE A 219 30.98 23.15 15.44
N LYS A 220 30.71 22.37 14.38
CA LYS A 220 31.21 22.65 13.02
C LYS A 220 30.68 23.97 12.46
N ARG A 221 29.40 24.28 12.70
CA ARG A 221 28.79 25.57 12.36
C ARG A 221 29.51 26.74 13.06
N ASN A 222 29.77 26.63 14.35
CA ASN A 222 30.42 27.69 15.12
C ASN A 222 31.87 27.92 14.68
N VAL A 223 32.62 26.86 14.36
CA VAL A 223 33.97 26.97 13.78
C VAL A 223 33.93 27.66 12.42
N MET A 224 32.97 27.31 11.56
CA MET A 224 32.79 27.93 10.24
C MET A 224 32.49 29.44 10.35
N ILE A 225 31.60 29.83 11.28
CA ILE A 225 31.28 31.25 11.55
C ILE A 225 32.52 32.00 12.05
N LEU A 226 33.32 31.39 12.95
CA LEU A 226 34.52 32.01 13.49
C LEU A 226 35.59 32.22 12.41
N VAL A 227 35.83 31.22 11.55
CA VAL A 227 36.75 31.33 10.40
C VAL A 227 36.25 32.38 9.40
N GLY A 228 34.93 32.43 9.14
CA GLY A 228 34.31 33.45 8.30
C GLY A 228 34.52 34.87 8.85
N MET A 229 34.26 35.09 10.13
CA MET A 229 34.46 36.40 10.78
C MET A 229 35.94 36.81 10.78
N ALA A 230 36.86 35.88 11.07
CA ALA A 230 38.30 36.14 11.01
C ALA A 230 38.75 36.50 9.58
N GLY A 231 38.22 35.80 8.56
CA GLY A 231 38.48 36.09 7.15
C GLY A 231 37.99 37.48 6.74
N ILE A 232 36.76 37.84 7.11
CA ILE A 232 36.19 39.17 6.85
C ILE A 232 37.02 40.26 7.53
N GLY A 233 37.38 40.09 8.80
CA GLY A 233 38.22 41.04 9.54
C GLY A 233 39.58 41.25 8.88
N PHE A 234 40.18 40.18 8.34
CA PHE A 234 41.45 40.24 7.64
C PHE A 234 41.34 40.95 6.28
N ILE A 235 40.27 40.68 5.52
CA ILE A 235 39.97 41.35 4.25
C ILE A 235 39.75 42.85 4.45
N VAL A 236 39.04 43.26 5.51
CA VAL A 236 38.81 44.67 5.82
C VAL A 236 40.12 45.38 6.19
N LEU A 237 40.95 44.77 7.05
CA LEU A 237 42.24 45.33 7.47
C LEU A 237 43.21 45.51 6.27
N PHE A 238 43.36 44.48 5.44
CA PHE A 238 44.26 44.53 4.29
C PHE A 238 43.70 45.33 3.12
N GLY A 239 42.37 45.34 2.93
CA GLY A 239 41.67 46.21 1.99
C GLY A 239 41.91 47.69 2.31
N PHE A 240 41.85 48.06 3.58
CA PHE A 240 42.19 49.42 4.03
C PHE A 240 43.65 49.80 3.69
N LEU A 241 44.60 48.90 3.90
CA LEU A 241 46.02 49.12 3.57
C LEU A 241 46.28 49.21 2.06
N LEU A 242 45.55 48.43 1.25
CA LEU A 242 45.59 48.54 -0.22
C LEU A 242 45.00 49.85 -0.72
N ILE A 243 43.85 50.28 -0.18
CA ILE A 243 43.20 51.54 -0.56
C ILE A 243 44.15 52.72 -0.34
N GLN A 244 44.89 52.75 0.79
CA GLN A 244 45.91 53.77 1.02
C GLN A 244 47.06 53.73 -0.01
N SER A 245 47.47 52.54 -0.45
CA SER A 245 48.52 52.37 -1.46
C SER A 245 48.06 52.75 -2.87
N ILE A 246 46.79 52.48 -3.21
CA ILE A 246 46.19 52.79 -4.51
C ILE A 246 45.91 54.29 -4.63
N ILE A 247 45.39 54.96 -3.59
CA ILE A 247 45.13 56.41 -3.60
C ILE A 247 46.42 57.21 -3.85
N ARG A 248 47.57 56.72 -3.37
CA ARG A 248 48.87 57.36 -3.62
C ARG A 248 49.29 57.25 -5.09
N VAL A 249 49.09 56.09 -5.72
CA VAL A 249 49.39 55.85 -7.14
C VAL A 249 48.36 56.53 -8.06
N LEU A 250 47.09 56.59 -7.66
CA LEU A 250 46.04 57.29 -8.41
C LEU A 250 46.30 58.80 -8.50
N LYS A 251 46.88 59.41 -7.46
CA LYS A 251 47.29 60.82 -7.47
C LYS A 251 48.40 61.11 -8.50
N GLU A 252 49.26 60.14 -8.80
CA GLU A 252 50.31 60.24 -9.83
C GLU A 252 49.77 59.91 -11.24
N LEU A 253 48.74 59.07 -11.34
CA LEU A 253 48.06 58.73 -12.59
C LEU A 253 47.11 59.85 -13.07
N PHE A 254 46.46 60.58 -12.16
CA PHE A 254 45.54 61.67 -12.49
C PHE A 254 46.23 62.92 -13.06
N SER A 255 47.55 63.05 -12.95
CA SER A 255 48.33 64.07 -13.69
C SER A 255 48.56 63.72 -15.17
N GLY A 256 48.26 62.50 -15.61
CA GLY A 256 48.43 62.03 -16.98
C GLY A 256 47.13 61.98 -17.81
N LEU A 257 45.99 62.40 -17.25
CA LEU A 257 44.67 62.19 -17.85
C LEU A 257 44.17 63.35 -18.74
N ASN A 258 45.07 64.14 -19.33
CA ASN A 258 44.71 65.29 -20.17
C ASN A 258 44.82 65.01 -21.69
N THR A 259 44.75 63.74 -22.08
CA THR A 259 44.81 63.30 -23.48
C THR A 259 43.74 62.23 -23.74
N PHE A 260 42.48 62.66 -23.81
CA PHE A 260 41.42 61.92 -24.48
C PHE A 260 40.80 62.82 -25.56
N SER A 261 40.79 62.32 -26.80
CA SER A 261 40.38 63.06 -28.00
C SER A 261 38.85 63.06 -28.15
N ASN A 262 38.27 64.22 -28.52
CA ASN A 262 36.83 64.44 -28.63
C ASN A 262 36.10 63.57 -29.67
N ASN A 263 36.80 62.95 -30.64
CA ASN A 263 36.18 62.12 -31.67
C ASN A 263 35.81 60.71 -31.17
N GLU A 264 36.63 60.11 -30.31
CA GLU A 264 36.36 58.79 -29.71
C GLU A 264 35.16 58.85 -28.73
N MET A 265 34.94 60.03 -28.13
CA MET A 265 33.84 60.30 -27.22
C MET A 265 32.48 60.40 -27.94
N GLN A 266 32.46 60.91 -29.18
CA GLN A 266 31.22 60.96 -29.99
C GLN A 266 30.78 59.58 -30.49
N GLU A 267 31.72 58.77 -30.99
CA GLU A 267 31.42 57.41 -31.47
C GLU A 267 30.96 56.48 -30.33
N THR A 268 31.56 56.65 -29.15
CA THR A 268 31.15 55.96 -27.92
C THR A 268 29.74 56.39 -27.47
N SER A 269 29.38 57.67 -27.60
CA SER A 269 28.06 58.19 -27.22
C SER A 269 26.93 57.63 -28.11
N VAL A 270 27.16 57.49 -29.42
CA VAL A 270 26.18 56.91 -30.35
C VAL A 270 25.96 55.42 -30.04
N THR A 271 27.04 54.66 -29.87
CA THR A 271 26.99 53.23 -29.51
C THR A 271 26.29 53.03 -28.17
N PHE A 272 26.56 53.88 -27.17
CA PHE A 272 25.92 53.82 -25.86
C PHE A 272 24.42 54.10 -25.91
N LYS A 273 23.97 55.09 -26.71
CA LYS A 273 22.54 55.35 -26.94
C LYS A 273 21.85 54.14 -27.57
N HIS A 274 22.50 53.48 -28.52
CA HIS A 274 21.96 52.26 -29.14
C HIS A 274 21.83 51.12 -28.12
N ILE A 275 22.82 50.93 -27.24
CA ILE A 275 22.77 49.94 -26.15
C ILE A 275 21.64 50.27 -25.17
N LEU A 276 21.47 51.55 -24.80
CA LEU A 276 20.40 51.98 -23.89
C LEU A 276 19.00 51.74 -24.49
N ASN A 277 18.81 52.01 -25.79
CA ASN A 277 17.55 51.72 -26.47
C ASN A 277 17.26 50.22 -26.50
N ASN A 278 18.26 49.39 -26.85
CA ASN A 278 18.12 47.93 -26.82
C ASN A 278 17.78 47.41 -25.42
N LEU A 279 18.40 47.97 -24.36
CA LEU A 279 18.10 47.61 -22.96
C LEU A 279 16.69 48.06 -22.55
N ARG A 280 16.24 49.23 -23.03
CA ARG A 280 14.88 49.74 -22.79
C ARG A 280 13.84 48.81 -23.43
N ASP A 281 14.05 48.43 -24.67
CA ASP A 281 13.14 47.56 -25.41
C ASP A 281 13.14 46.13 -24.85
N GLY A 282 14.32 45.60 -24.51
CA GLY A 282 14.46 44.31 -23.81
C GLY A 282 13.76 44.30 -22.45
N SER A 283 13.89 45.37 -21.66
CA SER A 283 13.19 45.50 -20.37
C SER A 283 11.65 45.54 -20.55
N LYS A 284 11.12 46.29 -21.53
CA LYS A 284 9.68 46.27 -21.84
C LYS A 284 9.20 44.88 -22.24
N GLN A 285 9.96 44.19 -23.08
CA GLN A 285 9.65 42.82 -23.50
C GLN A 285 9.57 41.88 -22.29
N VAL A 286 10.54 41.96 -21.37
CA VAL A 286 10.55 41.15 -20.14
C VAL A 286 9.32 41.45 -19.28
N THR A 287 8.97 42.71 -19.05
CA THR A 287 7.74 43.08 -18.32
C THR A 287 6.48 42.47 -18.96
N GLN A 288 6.35 42.60 -20.30
CA GLN A 288 5.19 42.06 -21.02
C GLN A 288 5.12 40.53 -20.92
N THR A 289 6.22 39.82 -21.17
CA THR A 289 6.27 38.35 -21.09
C THR A 289 6.04 37.86 -19.66
N SER A 290 6.55 38.57 -18.65
CA SER A 290 6.34 38.21 -17.24
C SER A 290 4.88 38.38 -16.84
N SER A 291 4.22 39.47 -17.27
CA SER A 291 2.78 39.65 -17.03
C SER A 291 1.93 38.55 -17.70
N GLN A 292 2.26 38.18 -18.94
CA GLN A 292 1.61 37.07 -19.64
C GLN A 292 1.83 35.73 -18.92
N MET A 293 3.05 35.47 -18.45
CA MET A 293 3.39 34.25 -17.73
C MET A 293 2.66 34.17 -16.38
N SER A 294 2.56 35.27 -15.63
CA SER A 294 1.79 35.33 -14.39
C SER A 294 0.31 35.02 -14.63
N GLN A 295 -0.28 35.60 -15.68
CA GLN A 295 -1.68 35.34 -16.03
C GLN A 295 -1.92 33.88 -16.43
N ALA A 296 -1.03 33.31 -17.25
CA ALA A 296 -1.08 31.89 -17.62
C ALA A 296 -0.95 30.97 -16.40
N SER A 297 -0.05 31.31 -15.47
CA SER A 297 0.12 30.59 -14.21
C SER A 297 -1.19 30.62 -13.41
N SER A 298 -1.79 31.79 -13.20
CA SER A 298 -3.07 31.91 -12.49
C SER A 298 -4.16 31.02 -13.10
N SER A 299 -4.26 30.95 -14.43
CA SER A 299 -5.21 30.04 -15.10
C SER A 299 -4.89 28.56 -14.90
N ILE A 300 -3.61 28.18 -14.87
CA ILE A 300 -3.19 26.80 -14.54
C ILE A 300 -3.56 26.45 -13.09
N ALA A 301 -3.38 27.40 -12.15
CA ALA A 301 -3.72 27.17 -10.75
C ALA A 301 -5.24 26.96 -10.58
N GLU A 302 -6.06 27.79 -11.24
CA GLU A 302 -7.52 27.65 -11.25
C GLU A 302 -7.96 26.32 -11.87
N GLY A 303 -7.41 25.97 -13.04
CA GLY A 303 -7.68 24.67 -13.68
C GLY A 303 -7.23 23.47 -12.85
N SER A 304 -6.13 23.59 -12.09
CA SER A 304 -5.68 22.55 -11.18
C SER A 304 -6.65 22.36 -10.00
N GLN A 305 -7.24 23.44 -9.48
CA GLN A 305 -8.26 23.34 -8.43
C GLN A 305 -9.54 22.66 -8.93
N GLU A 306 -9.98 22.99 -10.14
CA GLU A 306 -11.15 22.36 -10.76
C GLU A 306 -10.90 20.86 -11.04
N GLN A 307 -9.69 20.51 -11.48
CA GLN A 307 -9.27 19.12 -11.64
C GLN A 307 -9.23 18.37 -10.31
N ALA A 308 -8.72 18.98 -9.25
CA ALA A 308 -8.71 18.37 -7.91
C ALA A 308 -10.12 18.02 -7.45
N ALA A 309 -11.08 18.94 -7.60
CA ALA A 309 -12.49 18.69 -7.27
C ALA A 309 -13.09 17.55 -8.10
N SER A 310 -12.76 17.48 -9.39
CA SER A 310 -13.22 16.40 -10.28
C SER A 310 -12.63 15.04 -9.89
N ILE A 311 -11.38 15.00 -9.41
CA ILE A 311 -10.73 13.79 -8.90
C ILE A 311 -11.37 13.33 -7.60
N GLU A 312 -11.72 14.24 -6.69
CA GLU A 312 -12.44 13.89 -5.45
C GLU A 312 -13.81 13.26 -5.77
N GLU A 313 -14.60 13.87 -6.66
CA GLU A 313 -15.91 13.34 -7.05
C GLU A 313 -15.80 11.97 -7.75
N THR A 314 -14.80 11.81 -8.61
CA THR A 314 -14.52 10.54 -9.29
C THR A 314 -14.10 9.47 -8.28
N SER A 315 -13.27 9.82 -7.31
CA SER A 315 -12.81 8.91 -6.25
C SER A 315 -13.98 8.45 -5.37
N ALA A 316 -14.87 9.36 -4.99
CA ALA A 316 -16.09 9.02 -4.25
C ALA A 316 -16.99 8.06 -5.06
N SER A 317 -17.13 8.30 -6.37
CA SER A 317 -17.87 7.42 -7.27
C SER A 317 -17.24 6.04 -7.39
N LEU A 318 -15.90 5.95 -7.43
CA LEU A 318 -15.17 4.68 -7.45
C LEU A 318 -15.33 3.90 -6.15
N GLU A 319 -15.38 4.56 -4.99
CA GLU A 319 -15.67 3.92 -3.70
C GLU A 319 -17.09 3.32 -3.67
N GLU A 320 -18.09 4.06 -4.16
CA GLU A 320 -19.47 3.57 -4.26
C GLU A 320 -19.56 2.35 -5.20
N ILE A 321 -18.92 2.43 -6.37
CA ILE A 321 -18.85 1.32 -7.32
C ILE A 321 -18.15 0.11 -6.70
N SER A 322 -17.05 0.32 -5.97
CA SER A 322 -16.33 -0.76 -5.26
C SER A 322 -17.23 -1.47 -4.25
N SER A 323 -18.00 -0.71 -3.47
CA SER A 323 -18.99 -1.23 -2.53
C SER A 323 -20.06 -2.07 -3.25
N MET A 324 -20.57 -1.58 -4.38
CA MET A 324 -21.57 -2.28 -5.19
C MET A 324 -21.01 -3.58 -5.80
N ILE A 325 -19.78 -3.58 -6.28
CA ILE A 325 -19.11 -4.79 -6.79
C ILE A 325 -18.96 -5.84 -5.69
N LYS A 326 -18.55 -5.42 -4.48
CA LYS A 326 -18.45 -6.32 -3.33
C LYS A 326 -19.81 -6.92 -2.97
N LEU A 327 -20.86 -6.09 -2.97
CA LEU A 327 -22.22 -6.55 -2.72
C LEU A 327 -22.69 -7.56 -3.80
N ASN A 328 -22.35 -7.32 -5.06
CA ASN A 328 -22.65 -8.25 -6.16
C ASN A 328 -21.93 -9.60 -5.98
N ALA A 329 -20.65 -9.59 -5.60
CA ALA A 329 -19.91 -10.81 -5.29
C ALA A 329 -20.55 -11.60 -4.13
N GLU A 330 -20.89 -10.92 -3.03
CA GLU A 330 -21.56 -11.55 -1.88
C GLU A 330 -22.94 -12.12 -2.24
N ASN A 331 -23.73 -11.38 -3.02
CA ASN A 331 -25.03 -11.83 -3.51
C ASN A 331 -24.90 -13.03 -4.44
N SER A 332 -23.84 -13.08 -5.25
CA SER A 332 -23.58 -14.20 -6.15
C SER A 332 -23.24 -15.47 -5.34
N VAL A 333 -22.43 -15.36 -4.28
CA VAL A 333 -22.17 -16.48 -3.36
C VAL A 333 -23.45 -16.97 -2.68
N LYS A 334 -24.31 -16.05 -2.21
CA LYS A 334 -25.61 -16.42 -1.63
C LYS A 334 -26.52 -17.12 -2.64
N ALA A 335 -26.57 -16.61 -3.88
CA ALA A 335 -27.35 -17.22 -4.95
C ALA A 335 -26.85 -18.64 -5.29
N ASP A 336 -25.53 -18.85 -5.39
CA ASP A 336 -24.93 -20.17 -5.60
C ASP A 336 -25.30 -21.17 -4.48
N GLN A 337 -25.26 -20.73 -3.22
CA GLN A 337 -25.67 -21.56 -2.08
C GLN A 337 -27.15 -21.95 -2.15
N LEU A 338 -28.03 -21.01 -2.49
CA LEU A 338 -29.46 -21.27 -2.67
C LEU A 338 -29.69 -22.25 -3.82
N MET A 339 -28.99 -22.07 -4.94
CA MET A 339 -29.08 -22.97 -6.09
C MET A 339 -28.61 -24.40 -5.76
N LYS A 340 -27.52 -24.54 -5.00
CA LYS A 340 -27.06 -25.86 -4.51
C LYS A 340 -28.12 -26.55 -3.66
N LYS A 341 -28.78 -25.81 -2.76
CA LYS A 341 -29.88 -26.34 -1.94
C LYS A 341 -31.10 -26.73 -2.80
N SER A 342 -31.43 -25.92 -3.80
CA SER A 342 -32.50 -26.21 -4.76
C SER A 342 -32.20 -27.47 -5.58
N ASN A 343 -30.95 -27.67 -6.02
CA ASN A 343 -30.53 -28.88 -6.72
C ASN A 343 -30.65 -30.13 -5.85
N ILE A 344 -30.26 -30.08 -4.57
CA ILE A 344 -30.48 -31.20 -3.64
C ILE A 344 -31.97 -31.54 -3.54
N THR A 345 -32.83 -30.51 -3.42
CA THR A 345 -34.28 -30.69 -3.33
C THR A 345 -34.85 -31.30 -4.61
N MET A 346 -34.38 -30.86 -5.78
CA MET A 346 -34.79 -31.42 -7.08
C MET A 346 -34.32 -32.87 -7.27
N ASN A 347 -33.13 -33.22 -6.79
CA ASN A 347 -32.65 -34.61 -6.82
C ASN A 347 -33.51 -35.51 -5.94
N ASN A 348 -33.89 -35.06 -4.74
CA ASN A 348 -34.82 -35.80 -3.86
C ASN A 348 -36.21 -35.96 -4.51
N LEU A 349 -36.68 -34.94 -5.22
CA LEU A 349 -37.94 -35.00 -5.97
C LEU A 349 -37.85 -36.00 -7.13
N ALA A 350 -36.73 -36.01 -7.87
CA ALA A 350 -36.48 -36.99 -8.93
C ALA A 350 -36.46 -38.43 -8.39
N GLU A 351 -35.83 -38.65 -7.23
CA GLU A 351 -35.85 -39.95 -6.56
C GLU A 351 -37.28 -40.36 -6.14
N SER A 352 -38.07 -39.41 -5.64
CA SER A 352 -39.47 -39.66 -5.25
C SER A 352 -40.33 -40.04 -6.45
N MET A 353 -40.16 -39.35 -7.59
CA MET A 353 -40.83 -39.72 -8.85
C MET A 353 -40.45 -41.13 -9.31
N LYS A 354 -39.17 -41.50 -9.19
CA LYS A 354 -38.70 -42.85 -9.50
C LYS A 354 -39.37 -43.90 -8.60
N LYS A 355 -39.43 -43.66 -7.29
CA LYS A 355 -40.11 -44.55 -6.33
C LYS A 355 -41.61 -44.65 -6.62
N MET A 356 -42.28 -43.55 -6.96
CA MET A 356 -43.69 -43.56 -7.36
C MET A 356 -43.93 -44.38 -8.63
N ASN A 357 -43.05 -44.27 -9.63
CA ASN A 357 -43.16 -45.07 -10.85
C ASN A 357 -43.02 -46.57 -10.54
N GLN A 358 -42.04 -46.94 -9.72
CA GLN A 358 -41.83 -48.34 -9.28
C GLN A 358 -43.04 -48.88 -8.51
N ALA A 359 -43.56 -48.13 -7.53
CA ALA A 359 -44.75 -48.53 -6.77
C ALA A 359 -46.00 -48.66 -7.66
N SER A 360 -46.15 -47.78 -8.67
CA SER A 360 -47.25 -47.86 -9.63
C SER A 360 -47.14 -49.09 -10.53
N GLU A 361 -45.93 -49.44 -11.00
CA GLU A 361 -45.68 -50.65 -11.78
C GLU A 361 -45.96 -51.93 -10.95
N GLU A 362 -45.56 -51.95 -9.68
CA GLU A 362 -45.87 -53.06 -8.77
C GLU A 362 -47.38 -53.18 -8.52
N THR A 363 -48.07 -52.07 -8.30
CA THR A 363 -49.53 -52.06 -8.17
C THR A 363 -50.19 -52.57 -9.44
N GLY A 364 -49.69 -52.19 -10.62
CA GLY A 364 -50.17 -52.71 -11.91
C GLY A 364 -50.04 -54.23 -12.03
N LYS A 365 -48.93 -54.82 -11.54
CA LYS A 365 -48.75 -56.28 -11.48
C LYS A 365 -49.79 -56.95 -10.56
N ILE A 366 -50.06 -56.36 -9.39
CA ILE A 366 -51.07 -56.86 -8.46
C ILE A 366 -52.47 -56.85 -9.10
N ILE A 367 -52.84 -55.75 -9.75
CA ILE A 367 -54.13 -55.64 -10.44
C ILE A 367 -54.26 -56.67 -11.57
N LYS A 368 -53.18 -56.92 -12.32
CA LYS A 368 -53.15 -57.98 -13.33
C LYS A 368 -53.39 -59.36 -12.72
N THR A 369 -52.76 -59.67 -11.58
CA THR A 369 -53.03 -60.92 -10.85
C THR A 369 -54.47 -61.02 -10.37
N ILE A 370 -55.09 -59.92 -9.93
CA ILE A 370 -56.52 -59.90 -9.53
C ILE A 370 -57.42 -60.21 -10.73
N ASP A 371 -57.11 -59.65 -11.91
CA ASP A 371 -57.85 -59.96 -13.14
C ASP A 371 -57.72 -61.45 -13.53
N GLU A 372 -56.52 -62.02 -13.41
CA GLU A 372 -56.27 -63.46 -13.62
C GLU A 372 -57.05 -64.35 -12.64
N ILE A 373 -57.09 -63.99 -11.35
CA ILE A 373 -57.88 -64.70 -10.32
C ILE A 373 -59.38 -64.60 -10.64
N SER A 374 -59.83 -63.43 -11.05
CA SER A 374 -61.22 -63.18 -11.44
C SER A 374 -61.63 -64.05 -12.63
N PHE A 375 -60.79 -64.12 -13.66
CA PHE A 375 -60.99 -64.98 -14.82
C PHE A 375 -61.04 -66.46 -14.44
N GLN A 376 -60.13 -66.94 -13.59
CA GLN A 376 -60.14 -68.32 -13.08
C GLN A 376 -61.41 -68.61 -12.27
N THR A 377 -61.85 -67.67 -11.43
CA THR A 377 -63.08 -67.79 -10.64
C THR A 377 -64.32 -67.88 -11.54
N ASN A 378 -64.36 -67.09 -12.60
CA ASN A 378 -65.42 -67.13 -13.62
C ASN A 378 -65.47 -68.50 -14.34
N LEU A 379 -64.32 -69.09 -14.65
CA LEU A 379 -64.24 -70.44 -15.24
C LEU A 379 -64.67 -71.54 -14.26
N LEU A 380 -64.27 -71.44 -12.99
CA LEU A 380 -64.70 -72.37 -11.94
C LEU A 380 -66.22 -72.31 -11.71
N ALA A 381 -66.77 -71.10 -11.66
CA ALA A 381 -68.21 -70.88 -11.52
C ALA A 381 -68.99 -71.44 -12.72
N LEU A 382 -68.47 -71.27 -13.94
CA LEU A 382 -69.05 -71.89 -15.13
C LEU A 382 -69.05 -73.42 -15.05
N ASN A 383 -67.93 -74.03 -14.63
CA ASN A 383 -67.85 -75.48 -14.45
C ASN A 383 -68.85 -75.97 -13.38
N ALA A 384 -69.00 -75.23 -12.27
CA ALA A 384 -69.96 -75.54 -11.23
C ALA A 384 -71.41 -75.42 -11.71
N ALA A 385 -71.74 -74.40 -12.51
CA ALA A 385 -73.06 -74.24 -13.11
C ALA A 385 -73.39 -75.40 -14.07
N VAL A 386 -72.41 -75.87 -14.86
CA VAL A 386 -72.56 -77.04 -15.75
C VAL A 386 -72.83 -78.31 -14.94
N GLU A 387 -72.08 -78.55 -13.87
CA GLU A 387 -72.26 -79.76 -13.06
C GLU A 387 -73.56 -79.72 -12.24
N ALA A 388 -73.97 -78.53 -11.78
CA ALA A 388 -75.28 -78.32 -11.15
C ALA A 388 -76.44 -78.61 -12.12
N ALA A 389 -76.33 -78.18 -13.39
CA ALA A 389 -77.30 -78.52 -14.44
C ALA A 389 -77.32 -80.04 -14.72
N ARG A 390 -76.17 -80.70 -14.64
CA ARG A 390 -76.03 -82.15 -14.82
C ARG A 390 -76.68 -82.96 -13.70
N ALA A 391 -76.72 -82.42 -12.47
CA ALA A 391 -77.36 -83.03 -11.32
C ALA A 391 -78.91 -82.88 -11.28
N GLY A 392 -79.51 -82.14 -12.21
CA GLY A 392 -80.96 -81.97 -12.31
C GLY A 392 -81.57 -81.22 -11.11
N GLU A 393 -82.72 -81.69 -10.58
CA GLU A 393 -83.40 -81.03 -9.45
C GLU A 393 -82.53 -80.94 -8.17
N ALA A 394 -81.64 -81.92 -7.95
CA ALA A 394 -80.75 -81.93 -6.78
C ALA A 394 -79.68 -80.82 -6.83
N GLY A 395 -79.38 -80.28 -8.02
CA GLY A 395 -78.37 -79.23 -8.24
C GLY A 395 -78.92 -77.80 -8.25
N SER A 396 -80.24 -77.60 -8.16
CA SER A 396 -80.88 -76.29 -8.34
C SER A 396 -80.34 -75.19 -7.42
N GLY A 397 -80.12 -75.50 -6.13
CA GLY A 397 -79.52 -74.55 -5.18
C GLY A 397 -78.05 -74.22 -5.48
N PHE A 398 -77.28 -75.18 -6.01
CA PHE A 398 -75.89 -74.97 -6.42
C PHE A 398 -75.78 -74.12 -7.69
N ALA A 399 -76.73 -74.25 -8.62
CA ALA A 399 -76.76 -73.47 -9.86
C ALA A 399 -76.89 -71.96 -9.57
N VAL A 400 -77.76 -71.57 -8.64
CA VAL A 400 -77.94 -70.16 -8.24
C VAL A 400 -76.67 -69.57 -7.64
N VAL A 401 -75.98 -70.33 -6.77
CA VAL A 401 -74.70 -69.90 -6.18
C VAL A 401 -73.63 -69.76 -7.26
N ALA A 402 -73.56 -70.69 -8.21
CA ALA A 402 -72.61 -70.64 -9.31
C ALA A 402 -72.81 -69.39 -10.19
N ASP A 403 -74.06 -69.04 -10.52
CA ASP A 403 -74.38 -67.82 -11.28
C ASP A 403 -74.02 -66.54 -10.52
N GLU A 404 -74.26 -66.48 -9.20
CA GLU A 404 -73.88 -65.33 -8.38
C GLU A 404 -72.35 -65.18 -8.29
N VAL A 405 -71.61 -66.28 -8.11
CA VAL A 405 -70.14 -66.28 -8.10
C VAL A 405 -69.60 -65.84 -9.47
N ARG A 406 -70.21 -66.30 -10.57
CA ARG A 406 -69.86 -65.89 -11.94
C ARG A 406 -70.08 -64.39 -12.15
N SER A 407 -71.22 -63.86 -11.70
CA SER A 407 -71.53 -62.43 -11.75
C SER A 407 -70.53 -61.59 -10.95
N LEU A 408 -70.19 -62.04 -9.74
CA LEU A 408 -69.19 -61.39 -8.88
C LEU A 408 -67.81 -61.38 -9.54
N ALA A 409 -67.39 -62.48 -10.15
CA ALA A 409 -66.14 -62.56 -10.90
C ALA A 409 -66.14 -61.57 -12.08
N MET A 410 -67.18 -61.54 -12.92
CA MET A 410 -67.23 -60.55 -14.01
C MET A 410 -67.19 -59.09 -13.52
N ARG A 411 -67.80 -58.79 -12.37
CA ARG A 411 -67.69 -57.46 -11.74
C ARG A 411 -66.27 -57.17 -11.25
N ALA A 412 -65.60 -58.15 -10.63
CA ALA A 412 -64.22 -58.02 -10.19
C ALA A 412 -63.25 -57.81 -11.37
N ALA A 413 -63.44 -58.52 -12.48
CA ALA A 413 -62.63 -58.33 -13.71
C ALA A 413 -62.81 -56.91 -14.27
N ASN A 414 -64.04 -56.42 -14.38
CA ASN A 414 -64.30 -55.04 -14.83
C ASN A 414 -63.67 -53.99 -13.89
N ALA A 415 -63.73 -54.20 -12.57
CA ALA A 415 -63.10 -53.31 -11.61
C ALA A 415 -61.56 -53.35 -11.71
N ALA A 416 -60.98 -54.53 -11.90
CA ALA A 416 -59.55 -54.70 -12.12
C ALA A 416 -59.10 -53.98 -13.41
N GLN A 417 -59.81 -54.15 -14.52
CA GLN A 417 -59.51 -53.46 -15.78
C GLN A 417 -59.57 -51.93 -15.64
N ASN A 418 -60.60 -51.39 -15.00
CA ASN A 418 -60.71 -49.95 -14.75
C ASN A 418 -59.55 -49.44 -13.88
N THR A 419 -59.16 -50.20 -12.85
CA THR A 419 -58.02 -49.85 -12.00
C THR A 419 -56.70 -49.93 -12.77
N SER A 420 -56.54 -50.91 -13.66
CA SER A 420 -55.38 -51.03 -14.54
C SER A 420 -55.21 -49.80 -15.43
N ASN A 421 -56.30 -49.33 -16.05
CA ASN A 421 -56.29 -48.12 -16.89
C ASN A 421 -55.90 -46.88 -16.07
N LEU A 422 -56.38 -46.77 -14.82
CA LEU A 422 -56.00 -45.68 -13.91
C LEU A 422 -54.51 -45.72 -13.56
N ILE A 423 -53.96 -46.91 -13.25
CA ILE A 423 -52.54 -47.09 -12.95
C ILE A 423 -51.68 -46.73 -14.16
N GLU A 424 -52.07 -47.14 -15.36
CA GLU A 424 -51.36 -46.78 -16.59
C GLU A 424 -51.33 -45.26 -16.81
N SER A 425 -52.45 -44.58 -16.56
CA SER A 425 -52.52 -43.12 -16.58
C SER A 425 -51.61 -42.48 -15.53
N ILE A 426 -51.54 -43.02 -14.31
CA ILE A 426 -50.65 -42.53 -13.24
C ILE A 426 -49.18 -42.70 -13.66
N ILE A 427 -48.79 -43.87 -14.20
CA ILE A 427 -47.44 -44.12 -14.71
C ILE A 427 -47.06 -43.07 -15.77
N HIS A 428 -47.97 -42.80 -16.72
CA HIS A 428 -47.72 -41.76 -17.73
C HIS A 428 -47.52 -40.39 -17.08
N ARG A 429 -48.36 -39.99 -16.12
CA ARG A 429 -48.26 -38.68 -15.44
C ARG A 429 -46.97 -38.56 -14.62
N VAL A 430 -46.54 -39.63 -13.96
CA VAL A 430 -45.27 -39.65 -13.20
C VAL A 430 -44.07 -39.55 -14.13
N LYS A 431 -44.10 -40.22 -15.30
CA LYS A 431 -43.03 -40.09 -16.31
C LYS A 431 -42.91 -38.66 -16.85
N GLU A 432 -44.02 -38.01 -17.18
CA GLU A 432 -44.04 -36.60 -17.58
C GLU A 432 -43.52 -35.68 -16.46
N GLY A 433 -43.96 -35.92 -15.21
CA GLY A 433 -43.45 -35.21 -14.04
C GLY A 433 -41.94 -35.36 -13.86
N SER A 434 -41.41 -36.58 -14.03
CA SER A 434 -39.97 -36.85 -13.97
C SER A 434 -39.19 -36.12 -15.07
N LYS A 435 -39.78 -35.98 -16.26
CA LYS A 435 -39.17 -35.22 -17.37
C LYS A 435 -39.03 -33.74 -16.99
N HIS A 436 -40.09 -33.11 -16.47
CA HIS A 436 -40.06 -31.71 -16.05
C HIS A 436 -39.08 -31.44 -14.89
N VAL A 437 -38.97 -32.39 -13.95
CA VAL A 437 -37.95 -32.30 -12.89
C VAL A 437 -36.54 -32.32 -13.50
N GLY A 438 -36.30 -33.19 -14.49
CA GLY A 438 -35.02 -33.24 -15.21
C GLY A 438 -34.69 -31.96 -15.97
N GLU A 439 -35.68 -31.38 -16.67
CA GLU A 439 -35.54 -30.09 -17.37
C GLU A 439 -35.23 -28.96 -16.38
N THR A 440 -35.96 -28.88 -15.26
CA THR A 440 -35.75 -27.87 -14.21
C THR A 440 -34.34 -27.98 -13.61
N ASN A 441 -33.86 -29.21 -13.35
CA ASN A 441 -32.51 -29.44 -12.82
C ASN A 441 -31.43 -28.96 -13.80
N ARG A 442 -31.63 -29.15 -15.12
CA ARG A 442 -30.72 -28.62 -16.14
C ARG A 442 -30.70 -27.09 -16.12
N SER A 443 -31.85 -26.43 -16.08
CA SER A 443 -31.92 -24.97 -15.98
C SER A 443 -31.28 -24.43 -14.70
N PHE A 444 -31.43 -25.11 -13.57
CA PHE A 444 -30.78 -24.72 -12.32
C PHE A 444 -29.25 -24.83 -12.38
N ASN A 445 -28.71 -25.83 -13.09
CA ASN A 445 -27.27 -25.92 -13.33
C ASN A 445 -26.76 -24.78 -14.22
N GLU A 446 -27.52 -24.37 -15.24
CA GLU A 446 -27.18 -23.20 -16.06
C GLU A 446 -27.18 -21.90 -15.24
N VAL A 447 -28.18 -21.69 -14.37
CA VAL A 447 -28.22 -20.54 -13.46
C VAL A 447 -27.02 -20.55 -12.51
N THR A 448 -26.66 -21.72 -11.97
CA THR A 448 -25.48 -21.85 -11.10
C THR A 448 -24.20 -21.45 -11.83
N LYS A 449 -24.05 -21.85 -13.10
CA LYS A 449 -22.92 -21.45 -13.94
C LYS A 449 -22.88 -19.93 -14.15
N LEU A 450 -24.01 -19.31 -14.51
CA LEU A 450 -24.10 -17.86 -14.71
C LEU A 450 -23.77 -17.07 -13.44
N VAL A 451 -24.24 -17.54 -12.28
CA VAL A 451 -23.90 -16.93 -10.99
C VAL A 451 -22.40 -17.02 -10.71
N GLY A 452 -21.75 -18.14 -11.06
CA GLY A 452 -20.30 -18.28 -10.98
C GLY A 452 -19.54 -17.33 -11.92
N GLU A 453 -20.07 -17.12 -13.13
CA GLU A 453 -19.53 -16.14 -14.08
C GLU A 453 -19.66 -14.69 -13.55
N ILE A 454 -20.79 -14.34 -12.91
CA ILE A 454 -20.98 -13.03 -12.25
C ILE A 454 -19.99 -12.83 -11.09
N ALA A 455 -19.78 -13.85 -10.26
CA ALA A 455 -18.80 -13.78 -9.17
C ALA A 455 -17.38 -13.53 -9.70
N THR A 456 -17.00 -14.23 -10.77
CA THR A 456 -15.70 -14.07 -11.43
C THR A 456 -15.56 -12.68 -12.06
N ALA A 457 -16.59 -12.21 -12.77
CA ALA A 457 -16.60 -10.87 -13.36
C ALA A 457 -16.53 -9.77 -12.30
N SER A 458 -17.21 -9.96 -11.16
CA SER A 458 -17.17 -9.01 -10.03
C SER A 458 -15.77 -8.94 -9.42
N ASP A 459 -15.06 -10.07 -9.28
CA ASP A 459 -13.68 -10.08 -8.80
C ASP A 459 -12.73 -9.32 -9.75
N GLU A 460 -12.89 -9.53 -11.07
CA GLU A 460 -12.08 -8.80 -12.06
C GLU A 460 -12.41 -7.30 -12.09
N GLN A 461 -13.70 -6.93 -11.95
CA GLN A 461 -14.11 -5.53 -11.79
C GLN A 461 -13.49 -4.89 -10.54
N ALA A 462 -13.43 -5.60 -9.41
CA ALA A 462 -12.80 -5.10 -8.19
C ALA A 462 -11.30 -4.81 -8.41
N ARG A 463 -10.61 -5.69 -9.14
CA ARG A 463 -9.20 -5.47 -9.53
C ARG A 463 -9.05 -4.29 -10.48
N GLY A 464 -9.99 -4.10 -11.41
CA GLY A 464 -10.03 -2.94 -12.29
C GLY A 464 -10.20 -1.62 -11.52
N ILE A 465 -11.07 -1.59 -10.51
CA ILE A 465 -11.26 -0.42 -9.64
C ILE A 465 -9.99 -0.11 -8.85
N GLU A 466 -9.28 -1.12 -8.35
CA GLU A 466 -7.99 -0.91 -7.68
C GLU A 466 -6.97 -0.23 -8.60
N GLN A 467 -6.89 -0.61 -9.88
CA GLN A 467 -6.03 0.06 -10.85
C GLN A 467 -6.48 1.52 -11.11
N LEU A 468 -7.79 1.77 -11.15
CA LEU A 468 -8.31 3.13 -11.29
C LEU A 468 -7.99 4.00 -10.07
N ASN A 469 -8.04 3.45 -8.85
CA ASN A 469 -7.61 4.17 -7.65
C ASN A 469 -6.13 4.57 -7.70
N ILE A 470 -5.25 3.70 -8.19
CA ILE A 470 -3.83 4.02 -8.40
C ILE A 470 -3.71 5.17 -9.42
N ALA A 471 -4.41 5.08 -10.55
CA ALA A 471 -4.40 6.13 -11.57
C ALA A 471 -4.94 7.47 -11.04
N MET A 472 -5.98 7.47 -10.19
CA MET A 472 -6.49 8.68 -9.54
C MET A 472 -5.46 9.29 -8.59
N SER A 473 -4.75 8.47 -7.82
CA SER A 473 -3.67 8.96 -6.95
C SER A 473 -2.50 9.55 -7.74
N GLU A 474 -2.17 8.99 -8.91
CA GLU A 474 -1.16 9.56 -9.81
C GLU A 474 -1.65 10.89 -10.41
N MET A 475 -2.92 10.97 -10.83
CA MET A 475 -3.52 12.22 -11.31
C MET A 475 -3.51 13.31 -10.24
N ASP A 476 -3.87 12.99 -9.00
CA ASP A 476 -3.82 13.92 -7.87
C ASP A 476 -2.40 14.47 -7.66
N SER A 477 -1.38 13.60 -7.73
CA SER A 477 0.02 14.04 -7.65
C SER A 477 0.41 15.00 -8.79
N VAL A 478 -0.07 14.77 -10.01
CA VAL A 478 0.18 15.65 -11.16
C VAL A 478 -0.55 16.98 -10.98
N VAL A 479 -1.78 16.97 -10.48
CA VAL A 479 -2.56 18.19 -10.19
C VAL A 479 -1.88 19.04 -9.12
N GLN A 480 -1.41 18.42 -8.03
CA GLN A 480 -0.63 19.11 -7.00
C GLN A 480 0.67 19.68 -7.54
N GLN A 481 1.36 18.93 -8.41
CA GLN A 481 2.57 19.42 -9.08
C GLN A 481 2.27 20.61 -9.99
N ASN A 482 1.19 20.58 -10.76
CA ASN A 482 0.77 21.69 -11.62
C ASN A 482 0.45 22.95 -10.79
N ALA A 483 -0.23 22.80 -9.65
CA ALA A 483 -0.49 23.90 -8.73
C ALA A 483 0.82 24.49 -8.19
N SER A 484 1.75 23.65 -7.70
CA SER A 484 3.05 24.11 -7.20
C SER A 484 3.89 24.80 -8.27
N VAL A 485 3.95 24.24 -9.48
CA VAL A 485 4.71 24.83 -10.60
C VAL A 485 4.09 26.16 -11.02
N SER A 486 2.76 26.25 -11.00
CA SER A 486 2.06 27.51 -11.28
C SER A 486 2.38 28.59 -10.25
N GLU A 487 2.36 28.27 -8.96
CA GLU A 487 2.73 29.22 -7.91
C GLU A 487 4.18 29.71 -8.06
N GLU A 488 5.11 28.79 -8.33
CA GLU A 488 6.52 29.13 -8.57
C GLU A 488 6.71 30.00 -9.83
N ALA A 489 6.00 29.69 -10.92
CA ALA A 489 6.03 30.45 -12.16
C ALA A 489 5.42 31.85 -11.98
N ALA A 490 4.35 31.99 -11.20
CA ALA A 490 3.77 33.28 -10.84
C ALA A 490 4.75 34.12 -10.00
N ALA A 491 5.40 33.53 -8.98
CA ALA A 491 6.39 34.21 -8.15
C ALA A 491 7.63 34.65 -8.96
N SER A 492 8.13 33.77 -9.84
CA SER A 492 9.26 34.07 -10.73
C SER A 492 8.91 35.18 -11.72
N SER A 493 7.67 35.20 -12.22
CA SER A 493 7.19 36.25 -13.12
C SER A 493 7.13 37.61 -12.42
N GLU A 494 6.71 37.64 -11.15
CA GLU A 494 6.71 38.87 -10.34
C GLU A 494 8.14 39.38 -10.12
N GLU A 495 9.09 38.49 -9.81
CA GLU A 495 10.50 38.87 -9.66
C GLU A 495 11.09 39.41 -10.97
N LEU A 496 10.83 38.76 -12.10
CA LEU A 496 11.25 39.24 -13.42
C LEU A 496 10.67 40.62 -13.74
N ASN A 497 9.42 40.88 -13.38
CA ASN A 497 8.80 42.19 -13.53
C ASN A 497 9.54 43.26 -12.70
N VAL A 498 9.84 42.98 -11.43
CA VAL A 498 10.63 43.87 -10.56
C VAL A 498 12.03 44.14 -11.12
N GLN A 499 12.71 43.12 -11.65
CA GLN A 499 14.03 43.29 -12.26
C GLN A 499 13.97 44.11 -13.54
N ALA A 500 12.93 43.92 -14.37
CA ALA A 500 12.71 44.72 -15.56
C ALA A 500 12.48 46.20 -15.22
N GLU A 501 11.67 46.50 -14.19
CA GLU A 501 11.47 47.87 -13.70
C GLU A 501 12.77 48.51 -13.19
N LYS A 502 13.59 47.74 -12.47
CA LYS A 502 14.90 48.19 -11.99
C LYS A 502 15.86 48.49 -13.14
N LEU A 503 15.90 47.65 -14.17
CA LEU A 503 16.67 47.89 -15.39
C LEU A 503 16.20 49.17 -16.10
N MET A 504 14.88 49.36 -16.23
CA MET A 504 14.29 50.56 -16.81
C MET A 504 14.73 51.82 -16.05
N SER A 505 14.75 51.76 -14.71
CA SER A 505 15.23 52.84 -13.85
C SER A 505 16.72 53.16 -14.07
N ILE A 506 17.56 52.13 -14.21
CA ILE A 506 19.00 52.30 -14.52
C ILE A 506 19.18 52.91 -15.90
N VAL A 507 18.48 52.41 -16.92
CA VAL A 507 18.51 52.96 -18.29
C VAL A 507 18.10 54.43 -18.30
N ASN A 508 17.05 54.80 -17.56
CA ASN A 508 16.62 56.20 -17.44
C ASN A 508 17.69 57.09 -16.76
N LYS A 509 18.40 56.59 -15.74
CA LYS A 509 19.52 57.32 -15.11
C LYS A 509 20.70 57.49 -16.07
N LEU A 510 21.09 56.43 -16.77
CA LEU A 510 22.20 56.45 -17.72
C LEU A 510 21.90 57.34 -18.94
N SER A 511 20.66 57.31 -19.44
CA SER A 511 20.22 58.17 -20.54
C SER A 511 20.40 59.67 -20.22
N LYS A 512 20.12 60.09 -18.98
CA LYS A 512 20.35 61.48 -18.52
C LYS A 512 21.83 61.89 -18.55
N ILE A 513 22.75 60.95 -18.34
CA ILE A 513 24.21 61.21 -18.32
C ILE A 513 24.77 61.39 -19.73
N THR A 514 24.18 60.76 -20.75
CA THR A 514 24.64 60.86 -22.15
C THR A 514 23.98 61.96 -22.98
N VAL A 515 23.02 62.68 -22.41
CA VAL A 515 22.31 63.79 -23.08
C VAL A 515 22.73 65.16 -22.51
N GLY A 516 23.37 65.19 -21.34
CA GLY A 516 24.13 66.35 -20.85
C GLY A 516 25.56 66.29 -21.33
#